data_AF-A0A6J4J5B0-F1
#
_entry.id   AF-A0A6J4J5B0-F1
#
_cell.length_a   1.000
_cell.length_b   1.000
_cell.length_c   1.000
_cell.angle_alpha   90.00
_cell.angle_beta   90.00
_cell.angle_gamma   90.00
#
_symmetry.space_group_name_H-M   'P 1'
#
loop_
_entity.id
_entity.type
_entity.pdbx_description
1 polymer ?
#
loop_
_entity_poly.entity_id
_entity_poly.type
_entity_poly.pdbx_seq_one_letter_code
_entity_poly.pdbx_strand_id
1 'polypeptide(L)' 'MLGTQVSVTGWFRRGVAPWVDLTQFVTESGTVVNSFHRLGSFILAGLALIFGLLLLVAV' A
#
# COMPACT_ATOMS: atom_id res chain seq x y z
N MET A 1 -0.61 -2.53 -21.65
CA MET A 1 -0.85 -1.13 -22.05
C MET A 1 0.47 -0.40 -21.98
N LEU A 2 1.04 -0.06 -23.12
CA LEU A 2 2.30 0.68 -23.26
C LEU A 2 1.99 1.87 -24.18
N GLY A 3 2.38 3.09 -23.79
CA GLY A 3 2.13 4.31 -24.57
C GLY A 3 0.82 5.04 -24.29
N THR A 4 0.02 4.63 -23.30
CA THR A 4 -1.20 5.34 -22.87
C THR A 4 -0.90 6.38 -21.80
N GLN A 5 -1.55 7.54 -21.87
CA GLN A 5 -1.40 8.59 -20.86
C GLN A 5 -2.16 8.19 -19.58
N VAL A 6 -1.47 8.29 -18.44
CA VAL A 6 -1.98 7.80 -17.15
C VAL A 6 -1.65 8.81 -16.06
N SER A 7 -2.59 9.00 -15.15
CA SER A 7 -2.40 9.84 -13.97
C SER A 7 -1.99 8.96 -12.79
N VAL A 8 -0.97 9.42 -12.08
CA VAL A 8 -0.32 8.67 -11.01
C VAL A 8 -0.23 9.55 -9.78
N THR A 9 -0.69 9.03 -8.64
CA THR A 9 -0.57 9.69 -7.34
C THR A 9 0.36 8.88 -6.45
N GLY A 10 1.34 9.55 -5.84
CA GLY A 10 2.36 8.89 -5.04
C GLY A 10 3.25 9.84 -4.25
N TRP A 11 4.18 9.27 -3.49
CA TRP A 11 5.16 10.03 -2.71
C TRP A 11 6.49 10.14 -3.46
N PHE A 12 6.91 11.37 -3.79
CA PHE A 12 8.21 11.62 -4.39
C PHE A 12 9.33 11.52 -3.33
N ARG A 13 10.25 10.57 -3.50
CA ARG A 13 11.41 10.35 -2.64
C ARG A 13 12.65 10.94 -3.32
N ARG A 14 13.31 11.87 -2.64
CA ARG A 14 14.55 12.50 -3.10
C ARG A 14 15.77 11.79 -2.51
N GLY A 15 16.81 11.57 -3.32
CA GLY A 15 18.06 10.90 -2.94
C GLY A 15 19.02 10.81 -4.14
N VAL A 16 20.08 10.00 -4.04
CA VAL A 16 21.02 9.75 -5.16
C VAL A 16 20.31 9.12 -6.36
N ALA A 17 19.29 8.29 -6.10
CA ALA A 17 18.34 7.80 -7.09
C ALA A 17 16.93 8.25 -6.69
N PRO A 18 16.36 9.28 -7.34
CA PRO A 18 15.00 9.72 -7.08
C PRO A 18 13.99 8.68 -7.59
N TRP A 19 12.95 8.42 -6.79
CA TRP A 19 11.89 7.47 -7.15
C TRP A 19 10.53 7.96 -6.61
N VAL A 20 9.45 7.50 -7.23
CA VAL A 20 8.07 7.79 -6.80
C VAL A 20 7.43 6.51 -6.29
N ASP A 21 6.97 6.54 -5.05
CA ASP A 21 6.19 5.45 -4.45
C ASP A 21 4.73 5.58 -4.88
N LEU A 22 4.27 4.68 -5.75
CA LEU A 22 2.96 4.73 -6.40
C LEU A 22 1.86 4.28 -5.43
N THR A 23 0.90 5.16 -5.15
CA THR A 23 -0.27 4.82 -4.29
C THR A 23 -1.49 4.47 -5.11
N GLN A 24 -1.76 5.25 -6.15
CA GLN A 24 -2.92 5.10 -7.01
C GLN A 24 -2.54 5.32 -8.47
N PHE A 25 -3.10 4.47 -9.33
CA PHE A 25 -2.94 4.54 -10.77
C PHE A 25 -4.31 4.72 -11.43
N VAL A 26 -4.46 5.78 -12.24
CA VAL A 26 -5.71 6.10 -12.94
C VAL A 26 -5.44 6.15 -14.44
N THR A 27 -6.13 5.28 -15.17
CA THR A 27 -6.12 5.30 -16.64
C THR A 27 -7.18 6.26 -17.18
N GLU A 28 -6.96 6.82 -18.38
CA GLU A 28 -7.96 7.66 -19.08
C GLU A 28 -9.31 6.95 -19.28
N SER A 29 -9.30 5.62 -19.36
CA SER A 29 -10.51 4.81 -19.49
C SER A 29 -11.33 4.71 -18.18
N GLY A 30 -10.94 5.43 -17.12
CA GLY A 30 -11.62 5.47 -15.83
C GLY A 30 -11.26 4.33 -14.88
N THR A 31 -10.40 3.39 -15.29
CA THR A 31 -9.97 2.29 -14.45
C THR A 31 -9.00 2.79 -13.38
N VAL A 32 -9.43 2.73 -12.12
CA VAL A 32 -8.65 3.11 -10.94
C VAL A 32 -8.10 1.84 -10.31
N VAL A 33 -6.77 1.67 -10.34
CA VAL A 33 -6.08 0.57 -9.67
C VAL A 33 -5.43 1.13 -8.40
N ASN A 34 -6.02 0.79 -7.25
CA ASN A 34 -5.50 1.18 -5.96
C ASN A 34 -4.58 0.09 -5.40
N SER A 35 -3.34 0.46 -5.04
CA SER A 35 -2.39 -0.45 -4.39
C SER A 35 -2.45 -0.28 -2.86
N PHE A 36 -3.57 -0.66 -2.24
CA PHE A 36 -3.71 -0.70 -0.77
C PHE A 36 -3.01 -1.92 -0.16
N HIS A 37 -1.71 -2.07 -0.40
CA HIS A 37 -0.97 -3.23 0.09
C HIS A 37 -0.56 -3.13 1.58
N ARG A 38 -0.47 -1.92 2.12
CA ARG A 38 0.10 -1.67 3.46
C ARG A 38 -0.92 -1.65 4.61
N LEU A 39 -2.19 -1.40 4.35
CA LEU A 39 -3.19 -1.32 5.45
C LEU A 39 -3.59 -2.71 5.96
N GLY A 40 -3.82 -3.67 5.06
CA GLY A 40 -4.23 -5.02 5.43
C GLY A 40 -3.17 -5.77 6.24
N SER A 41 -1.91 -5.66 5.85
CA SER A 41 -0.78 -6.26 6.59
C SER A 41 -0.59 -5.64 7.98
N PHE A 42 -0.80 -4.34 8.11
CA PHE A 42 -0.76 -3.66 9.41
C PHE A 42 -1.88 -4.12 10.35
N ILE A 43 -3.12 -4.22 9.84
CA ILE A 43 -4.27 -4.73 10.61
C ILE A 43 -4.03 -6.19 11.03
N LEU A 44 -3.56 -7.03 10.11
CA LEU A 44 -3.27 -8.43 10.39
C LEU A 44 -2.18 -8.59 11.46
N ALA A 45 -1.10 -7.81 11.38
CA ALA A 45 -0.05 -7.81 12.38
C ALA A 45 -0.57 -7.36 13.76
N GLY A 46 -1.40 -6.32 13.80
CA GLY A 46 -2.05 -5.86 15.04
C GLY A 46 -2.94 -6.93 15.67
N LEU A 47 -3.76 -7.62 14.87
CA LEU A 47 -4.61 -8.71 15.34
C LEU A 47 -3.79 -9.90 15.87
N ALA A 48 -2.71 -10.27 15.19
CA ALA A 48 -1.83 -11.35 15.63
C ALA A 48 -1.16 -11.05 16.98
N LEU A 49 -0.73 -9.80 17.20
CA LEU A 49 -0.17 -9.36 18.48
C LEU A 49 -1.19 -9.43 19.60
N ILE A 50 -2.40 -8.93 19.40
CA ILE A 50 -3.49 -8.99 20.39
C ILE A 50 -3.82 -10.45 20.72
N PHE A 51 -3.93 -11.30 19.70
CA PHE A 51 -4.22 -12.72 19.88
C PHE A 51 -3.13 -13.45 20.68
N GLY A 52 -1.86 -13.17 20.38
CA GLY A 52 -0.72 -13.71 21.15
C GLY A 52 -0.75 -13.26 22.61
N LEU A 53 -1.12 -12.01 22.88
CA LEU A 53 -1.24 -11.47 24.24
C LEU A 53 -2.36 -12.14 25.02
N LEU A 54 -3.51 -12.37 24.38
CA LEU A 54 -4.65 -13.07 24.98
C LEU A 54 -4.29 -14.51 25.35
N LEU A 55 -3.56 -15.23 24.47
CA LEU A 55 -3.11 -16.58 24.77
C LEU A 55 -2.14 -16.64 25.96
N LEU A 56 -1.24 -15.66 26.09
CA LEU A 56 -0.30 -15.58 27.21
C LEU A 56 -0.98 -15.32 28.56
N VAL A 57 -2.07 -14.54 28.56
CA VAL A 57 -2.82 -14.21 29.79
C VAL A 57 -3.84 -15.31 30.15
N ALA A 58 -4.34 -16.04 29.15
CA ALA A 58 -5.33 -17.10 29.35
C ALA A 58 -4.72 -18.47 29.75
N VAL A 59 -3.40 -18.60 29.73
CA VAL A 59 -2.62 -19.75 30.21
C VAL A 59 -2.11 -19.49 31.63
#